data_AF-A0A0F9C7A1-F1
#
_entry.id   AF-A0A0F9C7A1-F1
#
_cell.length_a   1.000
_cell.length_b   1.000
_cell.length_c   1.000
_cell.angle_alpha   90.00
_cell.angle_beta   90.00
_cell.angle_gamma   90.00
#
_symmetry.space_group_name_H-M   'P 1'
#
loop_
_entity.id
_entity.type
_entity.pdbx_description
1 polymer ?
#
loop_
_entity_poly.entity_id
_entity_poly.type
_entity_poly.pdbx_seq_one_letter_code
_entity_poly.pdbx_strand_id
1 'polypeptide(L)' 'MTINLISDTVTKPTSGMLDAMMSAEVGDDVFKADPSINALEQKVAEMFGKEA' A
#
# COMPACT_ATOMS: atom_id res chain seq x y z
N MET A 1 -16.79 -21.04 -1.19
CA MET A 1 -16.73 -19.58 -1.39
C MET A 1 -17.92 -18.97 -0.67
N THR A 2 -17.70 -18.13 0.32
CA THR A 2 -18.78 -17.50 1.10
C THR A 2 -19.06 -16.14 0.48
N ILE A 3 -20.29 -15.90 0.03
CA ILE A 3 -20.69 -14.59 -0.50
C ILE A 3 -20.93 -13.68 0.70
N ASN A 4 -20.12 -12.63 0.83
CA ASN A 4 -20.22 -11.64 1.89
C ASN A 4 -20.49 -10.26 1.27
N LEU A 5 -21.67 -9.69 1.55
CA LEU A 5 -22.13 -8.40 1.03
C LEU A 5 -22.28 -7.33 2.12
N ILE A 6 -21.67 -7.54 3.29
CA ILE A 6 -21.80 -6.62 4.42
C ILE A 6 -21.06 -5.29 4.13
N SER A 7 -19.85 -5.37 3.57
CA SER A 7 -19.02 -4.22 3.19
C SER A 7 -17.87 -4.68 2.30
N ASP A 8 -17.31 -3.77 1.50
CA ASP A 8 -16.05 -3.93 0.76
C ASP A 8 -14.80 -4.05 1.67
N THR A 9 -14.87 -3.57 2.90
CA THR A 9 -13.80 -3.70 3.91
C THR A 9 -13.47 -5.15 4.28
N VAL A 10 -14.32 -6.12 3.91
CA VAL A 10 -14.08 -7.56 4.15
C VAL A 10 -13.11 -8.18 3.13
N THR A 11 -12.65 -7.40 2.15
CA THR A 11 -11.63 -7.83 1.19
C THR A 11 -10.37 -8.30 1.91
N LYS A 12 -9.71 -9.30 1.34
CA LYS A 12 -8.46 -9.86 1.85
C LYS A 12 -7.35 -9.63 0.82
N PRO A 13 -6.10 -9.46 1.27
CA PRO A 13 -4.98 -9.37 0.35
C PRO A 13 -4.90 -10.62 -0.52
N THR A 14 -4.67 -10.42 -1.81
CA THR A 14 -4.38 -11.51 -2.76
C THR A 14 -2.97 -12.04 -2.52
N SER A 15 -2.63 -13.22 -3.08
CA SER A 15 -1.26 -13.75 -2.98
C SER A 15 -0.22 -12.77 -3.50
N GLY A 16 -0.46 -12.13 -4.65
CA GLY A 16 0.48 -11.14 -5.18
C GLY A 16 0.63 -9.88 -4.32
N MET A 17 -0.43 -9.47 -3.61
CA MET A 17 -0.34 -8.39 -2.62
C MET A 17 0.50 -8.82 -1.42
N LEU A 18 0.30 -10.03 -0.91
CA LEU A 18 1.10 -10.58 0.19
C LEU A 18 2.58 -10.70 -0.20
N ASP A 19 2.87 -11.20 -1.41
CA ASP A 19 4.24 -11.32 -1.91
C ASP A 19 4.92 -9.94 -1.98
N ALA A 20 4.24 -8.95 -2.55
CA ALA A 20 4.74 -7.58 -2.62
C ALA A 20 4.98 -6.95 -1.24
N MET A 21 4.06 -7.16 -0.29
CA MET A 21 4.21 -6.71 1.10
C MET A 21 5.42 -7.37 1.77
N MET A 22 5.61 -8.68 1.56
CA MET A 22 6.71 -9.43 2.18
C MET A 22 8.07 -9.09 1.57
N SER A 23 8.12 -8.70 0.29
CA SER A 23 9.35 -8.30 -0.39
C SER A 23 9.68 -6.79 -0.30
N ALA A 24 8.80 -5.99 0.29
CA ALA A 24 8.95 -4.54 0.34
C ALA A 24 10.18 -4.12 1.16
N GLU A 25 10.94 -3.14 0.66
CA GLU A 25 11.99 -2.49 1.45
C GLU A 25 11.33 -1.54 2.46
N VAL A 26 11.62 -1.74 3.75
CA VAL A 26 11.04 -0.97 4.85
C VAL A 26 12.10 -0.18 5.61
N GLY A 27 11.67 0.87 6.29
CA GLY A 27 12.53 1.73 7.10
C GLY A 27 11.74 2.47 8.17
N ASP A 28 12.34 3.54 8.70
CA ASP A 28 11.69 4.40 9.69
C ASP A 28 10.95 5.55 8.99
N ASP A 29 9.63 5.54 9.04
CA ASP A 29 8.79 6.57 8.41
C ASP A 29 8.90 7.95 9.08
N VAL A 30 9.16 8.01 10.40
CA VAL A 30 9.28 9.28 11.13
C VAL A 30 10.45 10.10 10.57
N PHE A 31 11.50 9.43 10.13
CA PHE A 31 12.67 10.04 9.51
C PHE A 31 12.65 9.99 7.98
N LYS A 32 11.51 9.64 7.35
CA LYS A 32 11.36 9.47 5.90
C LYS A 32 12.38 8.49 5.29
N ALA A 33 12.79 7.50 6.08
CA ALA A 33 13.77 6.49 5.68
C ALA A 33 13.12 5.19 5.17
N ASP A 34 11.79 5.11 5.10
CA ASP A 34 11.08 3.97 4.50
C ASP A 34 10.91 4.16 2.98
N PRO A 35 11.61 3.36 2.14
CA PRO A 35 11.55 3.53 0.69
C PRO A 35 10.17 3.23 0.10
N SER A 36 9.45 2.26 0.66
CA SER A 36 8.15 1.82 0.13
C SER A 36 7.06 2.84 0.41
N ILE A 37 7.07 3.47 1.59
CA ILE A 37 6.14 4.54 1.93
C ILE A 37 6.39 5.76 1.04
N ASN A 38 7.64 6.20 0.93
CA ASN A 38 8.00 7.35 0.09
C ASN A 38 7.58 7.13 -1.38
N ALA A 39 7.80 5.92 -1.91
CA ALA A 39 7.39 5.58 -3.27
C ALA A 39 5.86 5.61 -3.46
N LEU A 40 5.09 5.19 -2.45
CA LEU A 40 3.63 5.27 -2.47
C LEU A 40 3.16 6.72 -2.47
N GLU A 41 3.67 7.55 -1.58
CA GLU A 41 3.33 8.97 -1.48
C GLU A 41 3.60 9.69 -2.80
N GLN A 42 4.81 9.52 -3.36
CA GLN A 42 5.20 10.13 -4.62
C GLN A 42 4.28 9.69 -5.77
N LYS A 43 4.00 8.39 -5.89
CA LYS A 43 3.11 7.85 -6.93
C LYS A 43 1.71 8.45 -6.85
N VAL A 44 1.18 8.59 -5.63
CA VAL A 44 -0.16 9.15 -5.41
C VAL A 44 -0.16 10.66 -5.69
N ALA A 45 0.86 11.39 -5.22
CA ALA A 45 1.03 12.81 -5.49
C ALA A 45 1.06 13.09 -7.01
N GLU A 46 1.83 12.32 -7.77
CA GLU A 46 1.87 12.38 -9.24
C GLU A 46 0.51 12.08 -9.88
N MET A 47 -0.16 11.02 -9.42
CA MET A 47 -1.46 10.59 -9.95
C MET A 47 -2.54 11.69 -9.81
N PHE A 48 -2.48 12.47 -8.73
CA PHE A 48 -3.46 13.51 -8.44
C PHE A 48 -2.95 14.95 -8.68
N GLY A 49 -1.73 15.10 -9.21
CA GLY A 49 -1.10 16.40 -9.47
C GLY A 49 -0.92 17.24 -8.20
N LYS A 50 -0.46 16.62 -7.11
CA LYS A 50 -0.18 17.24 -5.81
C LYS A 50 1.31 17.13 -5.48
N GLU A 51 1.73 17.88 -4.47
CA GLU A 51 3.04 17.73 -3.86
C GLU A 51 3.01 16.54 -2.88
N ALA A 52 4.11 15.80 -2.81
CA ALA A 52 4.31 14.67 -1.90
C ALA A 52 4.88 15.13 -0.56
#